data_AF-A0A1N7PPQ4-F1
#
_entry.id   AF-A0A1N7PPQ4-F1
#
_cell.length_a   1.000
_cell.length_b   1.000
_cell.length_c   1.000
_cell.angle_alpha   90.00
_cell.angle_beta   90.00
_cell.angle_gamma   90.00
#
_symmetry.space_group_name_H-M   'P 1'
#
loop_
_entity.id
_entity.type
_entity.pdbx_description
1 polymer ?
#
loop_
_entity_poly.entity_id
_entity_poly.type
_entity_poly.pdbx_seq_one_letter_code
_entity_poly.pdbx_strand_id
1 'polypeptide(L)'
;MNNQIPNSKLRTVNVMRYVMPLREGGSLPALADADDGFSYVLKFRGAGQREKALIAELLGGEIARLLGFKVPELVFANLDEAFGRVV
;
A
#
# COMPACT_ATOMS: atom_id res chain seq x y z
N MET A 1 23.99 -14.56 15.93
CA MET A 1 23.01 -14.24 14.86
C MET A 1 22.87 -12.73 14.84
N ASN A 2 23.45 -12.08 13.83
CA ASN A 2 23.42 -10.61 13.73
C ASN A 2 22.03 -10.18 13.26
N ASN A 3 21.10 -9.97 14.21
CA ASN A 3 19.82 -9.35 13.91
C ASN A 3 20.02 -7.83 13.74
N GLN A 4 20.65 -7.43 12.64
CA GLN A 4 20.44 -6.08 12.14
C GLN A 4 19.00 -6.03 11.65
N ILE A 5 18.13 -5.38 12.41
CA ILE A 5 16.75 -5.12 11.98
C ILE A 5 16.87 -4.35 10.66
N PRO A 6 16.44 -4.93 9.52
CA PRO A 6 16.60 -4.29 8.23
C PRO A 6 15.84 -2.96 8.27
N ASN A 7 16.58 -1.86 8.04
CA ASN A 7 16.12 -0.47 8.13
C ASN A 7 14.67 -0.34 7.67
N SER A 8 13.74 -0.24 8.62
CA SER A 8 12.29 -0.36 8.38
C SER A 8 11.67 0.98 7.97
N LYS A 9 12.46 1.87 7.37
CA LYS A 9 11.98 3.19 7.00
C LYS A 9 11.17 3.06 5.72
N LEU A 10 9.85 2.90 5.90
CA LEU A 10 8.90 2.90 4.80
C LEU A 10 8.95 4.24 4.08
N ARG A 11 9.00 4.18 2.76
CA ARG A 11 8.95 5.38 1.92
C ARG A 11 7.52 5.91 1.86
N THR A 12 7.42 7.19 1.56
CA THR A 12 6.16 7.83 1.20
C THR A 12 6.25 8.26 -0.26
N VAL A 13 5.24 7.92 -1.05
CA VAL A 13 5.13 8.25 -2.47
C VAL A 13 3.85 9.03 -2.73
N ASN A 14 3.82 9.84 -3.80
CA ASN A 14 2.61 10.52 -4.22
C ASN A 14 1.99 9.79 -5.40
N VAL A 15 0.69 9.48 -5.30
CA VAL A 15 -0.05 8.85 -6.38
C VAL A 15 -0.23 9.86 -7.51
N MET A 16 0.27 9.51 -8.68
CA MET A 16 0.19 10.34 -9.88
C MET A 16 -1.00 9.96 -10.77
N ARG A 17 -1.37 8.67 -10.77
CA ARG A 17 -2.45 8.17 -11.63
C ARG A 17 -3.17 6.99 -11.01
N TYR A 18 -4.50 7.06 -10.98
CA TYR A 18 -5.36 5.91 -10.75
C TYR A 18 -5.50 5.11 -12.06
N VAL A 19 -4.98 3.88 -12.09
CA VAL A 19 -4.96 3.08 -13.32
C VAL A 19 -6.27 2.31 -13.50
N MET A 20 -6.62 1.47 -12.52
CA MET A 20 -7.87 0.70 -12.56
C MET A 20 -8.28 0.20 -11.17
N PRO A 21 -9.60 0.04 -10.91
CA PRO A 21 -10.06 -0.70 -9.74
C PRO A 21 -9.76 -2.19 -9.91
N LEU A 22 -9.38 -2.84 -8.82
CA LEU A 22 -9.28 -4.29 -8.73
C LEU A 22 -10.55 -4.81 -8.05
N ARG A 23 -11.40 -5.52 -8.81
CA ARG A 23 -12.76 -5.91 -8.39
C ARG A 23 -12.80 -7.21 -7.59
N GLU A 24 -11.89 -7.36 -6.63
CA GLU A 24 -11.89 -8.53 -5.74
C GLU A 24 -12.30 -8.14 -4.32
N GLY A 25 -13.49 -8.62 -3.93
CA GLY A 25 -14.03 -8.53 -2.57
C GLY A 25 -14.40 -7.12 -2.08
N GLY A 26 -14.85 -7.03 -0.83
CA GLY A 26 -15.32 -5.78 -0.21
C GLY A 26 -14.23 -4.75 0.11
N SER A 27 -12.95 -5.05 -0.15
CA SER A 27 -11.83 -4.15 0.12
C SER A 27 -11.55 -3.15 -1.00
N LEU A 28 -12.11 -3.39 -2.21
CA LEU A 28 -12.01 -2.53 -3.40
C LEU A 28 -10.63 -1.89 -3.62
N PRO A 29 -9.54 -2.68 -3.74
CA PRO A 29 -8.21 -2.14 -4.01
C PRO A 29 -8.12 -1.55 -5.42
N ALA A 30 -7.04 -0.82 -5.70
CA ALA A 30 -6.79 -0.27 -7.04
C ALA A 30 -5.32 -0.38 -7.43
N LEU A 31 -5.07 -0.44 -8.74
CA LEU A 31 -3.74 -0.23 -9.30
C LEU A 31 -3.52 1.26 -9.52
N ALA A 32 -2.38 1.78 -9.07
CA ALA A 32 -2.03 3.20 -9.20
C ALA A 32 -0.54 3.39 -9.49
N ASP A 33 -0.20 4.37 -10.32
CA ASP A 33 1.19 4.77 -10.60
C ASP A 33 1.59 5.91 -9.65
N ALA A 34 2.84 5.89 -9.19
CA ALA A 34 3.39 6.88 -8.27
C ALA A 34 4.53 7.71 -8.88
N ASP A 35 4.93 8.75 -8.17
CA ASP A 35 5.98 9.71 -8.55
C ASP A 35 7.39 9.13 -8.61
N ASP A 36 7.61 7.96 -8.01
CA ASP A 36 8.87 7.21 -8.07
C ASP A 36 8.98 6.28 -9.29
N GLY A 37 7.99 6.29 -10.17
CA GLY A 37 7.98 5.52 -11.42
C GLY A 37 7.53 4.07 -11.27
N PHE A 38 7.06 3.66 -10.09
CA PHE A 38 6.49 2.32 -9.86
C PHE A 38 4.96 2.34 -9.80
N SER A 39 4.37 1.15 -10.02
CA SER A 39 2.93 0.92 -9.84
C SER A 39 2.68 0.11 -8.57
N TYR A 40 1.62 0.47 -7.85
CA TYR A 40 1.26 -0.08 -6.55
C TYR A 40 -0.18 -0.58 -6.52
N VAL A 41 -0.40 -1.66 -5.77
CA VAL A 41 -1.75 -2.05 -5.33
C VAL A 41 -2.09 -1.23 -4.09
N LEU A 42 -2.97 -0.24 -4.27
CA LEU A 42 -3.37 0.67 -3.23
C LEU A 42 -4.52 0.08 -2.38
N LYS A 43 -4.38 0.21 -1.07
CA LYS A 43 -5.43 -0.04 -0.08
C LYS A 43 -5.87 1.30 0.49
N PHE A 44 -7.18 1.54 0.53
CA PHE A 44 -7.74 2.84 0.93
C PHE A 44 -8.10 2.88 2.42
N ARG A 45 -7.86 4.02 3.08
CA ARG A 45 -8.36 4.28 4.45
C ARG A 45 -9.89 4.26 4.52
N GLY A 46 -10.59 4.60 3.43
CA GLY A 46 -12.05 4.69 3.37
C GLY A 46 -12.80 3.42 2.96
N ALA A 47 -12.11 2.31 2.67
CA ALA A 47 -12.77 1.05 2.29
C ALA A 47 -13.54 0.44 3.48
N GLY A 48 -14.42 -0.56 3.24
CA GLY A 48 -15.35 -1.09 4.26
C GLY A 48 -14.72 -1.56 5.57
N GLN A 49 -13.44 -1.91 5.58
CA GLN A 49 -12.65 -2.32 6.76
C GLN A 49 -11.68 -1.23 7.30
N ARG A 50 -11.71 -0.06 6.67
CA ARG A 50 -11.03 1.19 7.02
C ARG A 50 -9.55 1.05 7.41
N GLU A 51 -9.11 1.73 8.47
CA GLU A 51 -7.72 1.79 8.92
C GLU A 51 -7.21 0.45 9.44
N LYS A 52 -8.08 -0.40 9.98
CA LYS A 52 -7.69 -1.72 10.51
C LYS A 52 -7.14 -2.63 9.42
N ALA A 53 -7.72 -2.59 8.22
CA ALA A 53 -7.19 -3.31 7.08
C ALA A 53 -5.78 -2.83 6.71
N LEU A 54 -5.53 -1.52 6.72
CA LEU A 54 -4.20 -0.96 6.43
C LEU A 54 -3.16 -1.36 7.48
N ILE A 55 -3.55 -1.36 8.75
CA ILE A 55 -2.68 -1.83 9.84
C ILE A 55 -2.35 -3.30 9.64
N ALA A 56 -3.33 -4.13 9.26
CA ALA A 56 -3.10 -5.56 9.00
C ALA A 56 -2.16 -5.80 7.81
N GLU A 57 -2.32 -5.06 6.71
CA GLU A 57 -1.43 -5.14 5.54
C GLU A 57 0.01 -4.74 5.92
N LEU A 58 0.17 -3.65 6.67
CA LEU A 58 1.46 -3.18 7.16
C LEU A 58 2.14 -4.21 8.07
N LEU A 59 1.43 -4.69 9.09
CA LEU A 59 1.97 -5.68 10.03
C LEU A 59 2.30 -6.99 9.34
N GLY A 60 1.39 -7.49 8.50
CA GLY A 60 1.59 -8.74 7.76
C GLY A 60 2.80 -8.69 6.84
N GLY A 61 2.94 -7.61 6.06
CA GLY A 61 4.09 -7.45 5.16
C GLY A 61 5.40 -7.27 5.90
N GLU A 62 5.45 -6.45 6.96
CA GLU A 62 6.69 -6.26 7.72
C GLU A 62 7.10 -7.51 8.51
N ILE A 63 6.15 -8.24 9.11
CA ILE A 63 6.45 -9.54 9.74
C ILE A 63 7.00 -10.52 8.71
N ALA A 64 6.35 -10.64 7.54
CA ALA A 64 6.82 -11.53 6.49
C ALA A 64 8.21 -11.15 5.96
N ARG A 65 8.49 -9.84 5.81
CA ARG A 65 9.80 -9.30 5.46
C ARG A 65 10.86 -9.66 6.50
N LEU A 66 10.56 -9.48 7.78
CA LEU A 66 11.45 -9.84 8.89
C LEU A 66 11.74 -11.34 8.96
N LEU A 67 10.77 -12.18 8.56
CA LEU A 67 10.93 -13.63 8.46
C LEU A 67 11.68 -14.07 7.18
N GLY A 68 12.07 -13.14 6.31
CA GLY A 68 12.83 -13.43 5.08
C GLY A 68 11.97 -13.95 3.92
N PHE A 69 10.65 -13.82 3.99
CA PHE A 69 9.79 -14.12 2.85
C PHE A 69 9.96 -13.07 1.74
N LYS A 70 9.75 -13.51 0.49
CA LYS A 70 9.69 -12.59 -0.65
C LYS A 70 8.37 -11.83 -0.61
N VAL A 71 8.43 -10.60 -0.16
CA VAL A 71 7.31 -9.66 -0.19
C VAL A 71 7.67 -8.43 -1.01
N PRO A 72 6.72 -7.81 -1.72
CA PRO A 72 6.95 -6.53 -2.36
C PRO A 72 7.25 -5.45 -1.31
N GLU A 73 7.90 -4.37 -1.72
CA GLU A 73 8.10 -3.21 -0.87
C GLU A 73 6.74 -2.59 -0.50
N LEU A 74 6.57 -2.29 0.80
CA LEU A 74 5.45 -1.50 1.29
C LEU A 74 5.82 -0.02 1.30
N VAL A 75 4.88 0.83 0.89
CA VAL A 75 5.02 2.29 0.93
C VAL A 75 3.75 2.92 1.50
N PHE A 76 3.91 4.09 2.11
CA PHE A 76 2.80 4.99 2.32
C PHE A 76 2.52 5.76 1.04
N ALA A 77 1.27 5.85 0.65
CA ALA A 77 0.86 6.58 -0.54
C ALA A 77 -0.02 7.76 -0.15
N ASN A 78 0.37 8.96 -0.60
CA ASN A 78 -0.49 10.14 -0.56
C ASN A 78 -1.39 10.11 -1.80
N LEU A 79 -2.70 10.14 -1.57
CA LEU A 79 -3.70 10.19 -2.62
C LEU A 79 -4.43 11.52 -2.52
N ASP A 80 -4.43 12.28 -3.62
CA ASP A 80 -5.22 13.51 -3.72
C ASP A 80 -6.72 13.19 -3.64
N GLU A 81 -7.48 14.01 -2.91
CA GLU A 81 -8.93 13.87 -2.80
C GLU A 81 -9.65 13.92 -4.15
N ALA A 82 -9.06 14.57 -5.15
CA ALA A 82 -9.59 14.64 -6.51
C ALA A 82 -9.81 13.26 -7.15
N PHE A 83 -9.02 12.24 -6.77
CA PHE A 83 -9.19 10.87 -7.27
C PHE A 83 -10.50 10.21 -6.83
N GLY A 84 -11.11 10.65 -5.73
CA GLY A 84 -12.41 10.15 -5.25
C GLY A 84 -13.61 10.91 -5.80
N ARG A 85 -13.41 12.01 -6.55
CA ARG A 85 -14.48 12.90 -7.03
C ARG A 85 -14.90 12.66 -8.48
N VAL A 86 -14.36 11.63 -9.14
CA VAL A 86 -14.84 11.24 -10.47
C VAL A 86 -16.06 10.33 -10.29
N VAL A 87 -17.19 10.93 -9.94
CA VAL A 87 -18.52 10.30 -9.96
C VAL A 87 -19.56 11.32 -10.40
#